data_AF-A0A212FL25-F1
#
_entry.id   AF-A0A212FL25-F1
#
_cell.length_a   1.000
_cell.length_b   1.000
_cell.length_c   1.000
_cell.angle_alpha   90.00
_cell.angle_beta   90.00
_cell.angle_gamma   90.00
#
_symmetry.space_group_name_H-M   'P 1'
#
loop_
_entity.id
_entity.type
_entity.pdbx_description
1 polymer ?
#
loop_
_entity_poly.entity_id
_entity_poly.type
_entity_poly.pdbx_seq_one_letter_code
_entity_poly.pdbx_strand_id
1 'polypeptide(L)'
;MSFCVSQERTSGADACPTDCSGQPEKLVCGADENVYRNECEMKMLNCGISNRKVIKKVDMEKCKSKMSKCMKVKCPSEEDPVCGTDATVYKNPCALKVATCLKGVQLAHFGNCTVLPRMETDCPDNCDNALEQPVCGSDGNVYKSECELRKLTCGQHVVSVSESHCRTTALCHERCPDTPAFVCGSDNRFYKNECIMKKENCGKHMYVVPLKRCLSRFQYSGCARVCPPEYDPVCGTDDKTYSNNCFLEMENCRSRRLVQFKHLGTCTEPIAEEPKNYLYR
;
A
#
# COMPACT_ATOMS: atom_id res chain seq x y z
N MET A 1 4.29 5.68 5.54
CA MET A 1 5.11 5.11 4.46
C MET A 1 4.18 4.49 3.43
N SER A 2 4.16 5.04 2.23
CA SER A 2 3.34 4.55 1.12
C SER A 2 4.15 3.47 0.41
N PHE A 3 3.79 2.21 0.57
CA PHE A 3 4.49 1.11 -0.08
C PHE A 3 3.89 0.91 -1.47
N CYS A 4 4.68 1.18 -2.52
CA CYS A 4 4.34 0.77 -3.88
C CYS A 4 4.45 -0.76 -3.94
N VAL A 5 3.32 -1.44 -4.07
CA VAL A 5 3.27 -2.89 -4.35
C VAL A 5 3.17 -3.04 -5.86
N SER A 6 3.99 -3.90 -6.46
CA SER A 6 3.77 -4.35 -7.83
C SER A 6 2.39 -4.99 -7.89
N GLN A 7 1.42 -4.26 -8.44
CA GLN A 7 0.18 -4.90 -8.85
C GLN A 7 0.54 -5.73 -10.06
N GLU A 8 0.53 -7.06 -9.91
CA GLU A 8 0.32 -7.92 -11.07
C GLU A 8 -0.98 -7.40 -11.72
N ARG A 9 -0.82 -6.67 -12.83
CA ARG A 9 -1.92 -6.28 -13.69
C ARG A 9 -2.40 -7.59 -14.32
N THR A 10 -3.27 -8.29 -13.60
CA THR A 10 -3.85 -9.55 -14.07
C THR A 10 -4.53 -9.27 -15.39
N SER A 11 -3.97 -9.86 -16.43
CA SER A 11 -4.53 -10.04 -17.76
C SER A 11 -5.76 -10.95 -17.64
N GLY A 12 -6.91 -10.37 -17.30
CA GLY A 12 -8.15 -11.15 -17.20
C GLY A 12 -9.36 -10.35 -16.74
N ALA A 13 -10.30 -10.18 -17.66
CA ALA A 13 -11.66 -9.64 -17.55
C ALA A 13 -11.81 -8.10 -17.44
N ASP A 14 -12.24 -7.53 -18.58
CA ASP A 14 -12.79 -6.18 -18.81
C ASP A 14 -11.87 -4.95 -18.64
N ALA A 15 -11.14 -4.64 -19.71
CA ALA A 15 -10.64 -3.32 -20.14
C ALA A 15 -10.16 -2.34 -19.04
N CYS A 16 -9.12 -2.73 -18.31
CA CYS A 16 -8.37 -1.79 -17.46
C CYS A 16 -7.55 -0.81 -18.32
N PRO A 17 -7.84 0.50 -18.31
CA PRO A 17 -7.06 1.47 -19.08
C PRO A 17 -5.63 1.55 -18.57
N THR A 18 -4.66 1.53 -19.49
CA THR A 18 -3.23 1.65 -19.19
C THR A 18 -2.68 3.05 -19.44
N ASP A 19 -3.32 3.81 -20.34
CA ASP A 19 -3.04 5.21 -20.62
C ASP A 19 -4.35 5.98 -20.89
N CYS A 20 -4.46 7.16 -20.28
CA CYS A 20 -5.60 8.07 -20.42
C CYS A 20 -5.20 9.45 -20.98
N SER A 21 -3.93 9.62 -21.38
CA SER A 21 -3.37 10.91 -21.82
C SER A 21 -4.06 11.48 -23.08
N GLY A 22 -4.56 10.60 -23.95
CA GLY A 22 -5.28 10.97 -25.19
C GLY A 22 -6.79 11.19 -25.02
N GLN A 23 -7.34 11.11 -23.81
CA GLN A 23 -8.78 11.22 -23.56
C GLN A 23 -9.18 12.68 -23.29
N PRO A 24 -10.36 13.14 -23.78
CA PRO A 24 -10.83 14.50 -23.53
C PRO A 24 -11.07 14.74 -22.03
N GLU A 25 -10.78 15.96 -21.56
CA GLU A 25 -11.11 16.38 -20.21
C GLU A 25 -12.63 16.54 -20.07
N LYS A 26 -13.27 15.53 -19.49
CA LYS A 26 -14.70 15.51 -19.17
C LYS A 26 -14.87 15.08 -17.73
N LEU A 27 -14.98 16.06 -16.83
CA LEU A 27 -15.00 15.82 -15.40
C LEU A 27 -16.09 14.82 -15.00
N VAL A 28 -15.73 13.86 -14.16
CA VAL A 28 -16.63 12.81 -13.66
C VAL A 28 -16.65 12.83 -12.13
N CYS A 29 -17.83 12.76 -11.53
CA CYS A 29 -17.99 12.61 -10.08
C CYS A 29 -18.04 11.12 -9.71
N GLY A 30 -17.21 10.72 -8.74
CA GLY A 30 -17.18 9.38 -8.17
C GLY A 30 -18.12 9.20 -6.99
N ALA A 31 -18.49 7.95 -6.72
CA ALA A 31 -19.22 7.55 -5.52
C ALA A 31 -18.45 7.80 -4.22
N ASP A 32 -17.15 8.06 -4.30
CA ASP A 32 -16.26 8.49 -3.23
C ASP A 32 -16.19 10.02 -3.05
N GLU A 33 -17.08 10.74 -3.72
CA GLU A 33 -17.18 12.21 -3.73
C GLU A 33 -15.95 12.91 -4.31
N ASN A 34 -15.06 12.21 -5.03
CA ASN A 34 -13.95 12.81 -5.74
C ASN A 34 -14.34 13.14 -7.19
N VAL A 35 -13.68 14.16 -7.74
CA VAL A 35 -13.84 14.57 -9.14
C VAL A 35 -12.61 14.08 -9.91
N TYR A 36 -12.84 13.34 -10.99
CA TYR A 36 -11.79 12.83 -11.87
C TYR A 36 -11.75 13.62 -13.18
N ARG A 37 -10.59 13.63 -13.84
CA ARG A 37 -10.41 14.34 -15.12
C ARG A 37 -11.32 13.81 -16.22
N ASN A 38 -11.46 12.49 -16.29
CA ASN A 38 -12.28 11.78 -17.24
C ASN A 38 -12.68 10.39 -16.71
N GLU A 39 -13.53 9.70 -17.46
CA GLU A 39 -14.01 8.36 -17.08
C GLU A 39 -12.91 7.29 -17.14
N CYS A 40 -11.88 7.50 -17.98
CA CYS A 40 -10.73 6.61 -18.11
C CYS A 40 -9.92 6.58 -16.81
N GLU A 41 -9.55 7.74 -16.26
CA GLU A 41 -8.81 7.83 -14.98
C GLU A 41 -9.59 7.22 -13.82
N MET A 42 -10.91 7.46 -13.75
CA MET A 42 -11.76 6.85 -12.73
C MET A 42 -11.77 5.31 -12.84
N LYS A 43 -11.84 4.76 -14.07
CA LYS A 43 -11.80 3.31 -14.31
C LYS A 43 -10.43 2.71 -14.00
N MET A 44 -9.35 3.44 -14.29
CA MET A 44 -7.98 3.01 -13.98
C MET A 44 -7.77 2.77 -12.49
N LEU A 45 -8.43 3.53 -11.61
CA LEU A 45 -8.37 3.33 -10.16
C LEU A 45 -9.10 2.07 -9.65
N ASN A 46 -10.02 1.54 -10.46
CA ASN A 46 -10.73 0.30 -10.15
C ASN A 46 -9.92 -0.95 -10.53
N CYS A 47 -8.77 -0.78 -11.17
CA CYS A 47 -7.89 -1.87 -11.58
C CYS A 47 -7.10 -2.44 -10.39
N GLY A 48 -6.92 -3.77 -10.39
CA GLY A 48 -6.21 -4.53 -9.34
C GLY A 48 -7.12 -5.51 -8.58
N ILE A 49 -6.54 -6.18 -7.57
CA ILE A 49 -7.17 -7.34 -6.89
C ILE A 49 -8.53 -6.98 -6.25
N SER A 50 -9.52 -7.82 -6.56
CA SER A 50 -10.99 -7.69 -6.47
C SER A 50 -11.65 -7.45 -5.09
N ASN A 51 -10.95 -6.88 -4.11
CA ASN A 51 -11.51 -6.55 -2.78
C ASN A 51 -11.56 -5.04 -2.47
N ARG A 52 -11.29 -4.16 -3.43
CA ARG A 52 -11.48 -2.71 -3.26
C ARG A 52 -12.91 -2.30 -3.63
N LYS A 53 -13.48 -1.34 -2.89
CA LYS A 53 -14.73 -0.69 -3.26
C LYS A 53 -14.56 -0.07 -4.66
N VAL A 54 -15.26 -0.61 -5.64
CA VAL A 54 -15.27 -0.09 -7.01
C VAL A 54 -15.88 1.31 -7.01
N ILE A 55 -15.14 2.29 -7.50
CA ILE A 55 -15.59 3.66 -7.68
C ILE A 55 -16.55 3.68 -8.87
N LYS A 56 -17.82 3.96 -8.59
CA LYS A 56 -18.86 4.12 -9.61
C LYS A 56 -19.04 5.59 -9.94
N LYS A 57 -19.33 5.89 -11.21
CA LYS A 57 -19.76 7.22 -11.63
C LYS A 57 -21.10 7.55 -11.00
N VAL A 58 -21.21 8.75 -10.44
CA VAL A 58 -22.46 9.30 -9.88
C VAL A 58 -22.75 10.67 -10.51
N ASP A 59 -23.93 11.18 -10.22
CA ASP A 59 -24.33 12.51 -10.68
C ASP A 59 -23.41 13.61 -10.09
N MET A 60 -23.10 14.62 -10.90
CA MET A 60 -22.19 15.69 -10.55
C MET A 60 -22.69 16.54 -9.36
N GLU A 61 -24.00 16.60 -9.11
CA GLU A 61 -24.59 17.29 -7.96
C GLU A 61 -23.94 16.88 -6.63
N LYS A 62 -23.59 15.60 -6.47
CA LYS A 62 -22.94 15.10 -5.25
C LYS A 62 -21.57 15.74 -5.02
N CYS A 63 -20.83 16.02 -6.09
CA CYS A 63 -19.52 16.65 -6.01
C CYS A 63 -19.58 18.18 -5.99
N LYS A 64 -20.68 18.83 -6.37
CA LYS A 64 -20.75 20.31 -6.51
C LYS A 64 -20.41 21.07 -5.22
N SER A 65 -20.94 20.61 -4.08
CA SER A 65 -20.67 21.25 -2.79
C SER A 65 -19.16 21.23 -2.48
N LYS A 66 -18.53 20.07 -2.62
CA LYS A 66 -17.09 19.89 -2.42
C LYS A 66 -16.28 20.69 -3.42
N MET A 67 -16.64 20.62 -4.71
CA MET A 67 -15.98 21.37 -5.78
C MET A 67 -16.00 22.88 -5.51
N SER A 68 -17.15 23.44 -5.13
CA SER A 68 -17.25 24.86 -4.79
C SER A 68 -16.42 25.25 -3.56
N LYS A 69 -16.29 24.38 -2.57
CA LYS A 69 -15.42 24.61 -1.39
C LYS A 69 -13.94 24.60 -1.77
N CYS A 70 -13.52 23.64 -2.59
CA CYS A 70 -12.13 23.53 -3.02
C CYS A 70 -11.70 24.70 -3.94
N MET A 71 -12.57 25.13 -4.86
CA MET A 71 -12.27 26.23 -5.78
C MET A 71 -12.26 27.61 -5.11
N LYS A 72 -12.73 27.74 -3.87
CA LYS A 72 -12.62 28.98 -3.08
C LYS A 72 -11.21 29.22 -2.55
N VAL A 73 -10.36 28.19 -2.53
CA VAL A 73 -8.98 28.31 -2.07
C VAL A 73 -8.19 29.14 -3.08
N LYS A 74 -7.70 30.30 -2.65
CA LYS A 74 -6.81 31.15 -3.43
C LYS A 74 -5.37 30.78 -3.09
N CYS A 75 -4.59 30.40 -4.10
CA CYS A 75 -3.19 30.07 -3.91
C CYS A 75 -2.28 31.24 -4.25
N PRO A 76 -1.13 31.39 -3.54
CA PRO A 76 -0.11 32.33 -3.92
C PRO A 76 0.50 31.94 -5.27
N SER A 77 1.09 32.93 -5.96
CA SER A 77 1.77 32.75 -7.25
C SER A 77 3.23 32.31 -7.13
N GLU A 78 3.72 32.07 -5.91
CA GLU A 78 5.08 31.57 -5.67
C GLU A 78 5.24 30.17 -6.26
N GLU A 79 6.38 29.94 -6.92
CA GLU A 79 6.74 28.66 -7.52
C GLU A 79 7.55 27.85 -6.50
N ASP A 80 6.98 26.74 -6.05
CA ASP A 80 7.59 25.76 -5.13
C ASP A 80 7.09 24.37 -5.56
N PRO A 81 7.57 23.85 -6.71
CA PRO A 81 6.92 22.75 -7.38
C PRO A 81 6.89 21.48 -6.54
N VAL A 82 5.78 20.75 -6.61
CA VAL A 82 5.61 19.46 -5.94
C VAL A 82 5.00 18.42 -6.88
N CYS A 83 5.40 17.17 -6.73
CA CYS A 83 4.85 16.06 -7.49
C CYS A 83 3.69 15.42 -6.72
N GLY A 84 2.53 15.31 -7.38
CA GLY A 84 1.38 14.57 -6.86
C GLY A 84 1.46 13.06 -7.12
N THR A 85 0.68 12.27 -6.39
CA THR A 85 0.51 10.83 -6.63
C THR A 85 -0.14 10.50 -7.97
N ASP A 86 -0.67 11.50 -8.67
CA ASP A 86 -1.21 11.43 -10.03
C ASP A 86 -0.15 11.75 -11.11
N ALA A 87 1.14 11.80 -10.73
CA ALA A 87 2.26 12.17 -11.59
C ALA A 87 2.13 13.57 -12.24
N THR A 88 1.28 14.44 -11.68
CA THR A 88 1.15 15.83 -12.11
C THR A 88 2.05 16.73 -11.26
N VAL A 89 2.78 17.62 -11.91
CA VAL A 89 3.54 18.67 -11.24
C VAL A 89 2.60 19.82 -10.90
N TYR A 90 2.52 20.15 -9.61
CA TYR A 90 1.77 21.28 -9.10
C TYR A 90 2.72 22.44 -8.82
N LYS A 91 2.32 23.66 -9.21
CA LYS A 91 3.15 24.88 -9.07
C LYS A 91 3.66 25.12 -7.65
N ASN A 92 2.81 24.81 -6.66
CA ASN A 92 3.14 24.95 -5.25
C ASN A 92 2.31 24.01 -4.37
N PRO A 93 2.67 23.84 -3.08
CA PRO A 93 1.92 22.99 -2.16
C PRO A 93 0.46 23.42 -1.99
N CYS A 94 0.11 24.70 -2.22
CA CYS A 94 -1.27 25.15 -2.21
C CYS A 94 -2.07 24.59 -3.39
N ALA A 95 -1.51 24.64 -4.60
CA ALA A 95 -2.13 24.05 -5.78
C ALA A 95 -2.35 22.54 -5.61
N LEU A 96 -1.40 21.84 -4.98
CA LEU A 96 -1.57 20.44 -4.60
C LEU A 96 -2.73 20.26 -3.60
N LYS A 97 -2.86 21.11 -2.56
CA LYS A 97 -3.99 21.03 -1.61
C LYS A 97 -5.35 21.19 -2.29
N VAL A 98 -5.45 22.04 -3.31
CA VAL A 98 -6.68 22.18 -4.11
C VAL A 98 -6.97 20.88 -4.85
N ALA A 99 -5.96 20.25 -5.43
CA ALA A 99 -6.10 18.95 -6.09
C ALA A 99 -6.39 17.81 -5.11
N THR A 100 -5.81 17.81 -3.90
CA THR A 100 -6.17 16.88 -2.83
C THR A 100 -7.64 17.00 -2.47
N CYS A 101 -8.14 18.24 -2.36
CA CYS A 101 -9.53 18.51 -2.05
C CYS A 101 -10.48 18.03 -3.17
N LEU A 102 -10.12 18.24 -4.44
CA LEU A 102 -10.98 17.90 -5.59
C LEU A 102 -10.89 16.43 -6.00
N LYS A 103 -9.67 15.93 -6.16
CA LYS A 103 -9.32 14.67 -6.82
C LYS A 103 -8.78 13.61 -5.85
N GLY A 104 -8.51 13.97 -4.59
CA GLY A 104 -7.88 13.07 -3.62
C GLY A 104 -6.39 12.82 -3.84
N VAL A 105 -5.73 13.64 -4.66
CA VAL A 105 -4.29 13.54 -4.96
C VAL A 105 -3.47 13.82 -3.71
N GLN A 106 -2.49 12.98 -3.39
CA GLN A 106 -1.58 13.17 -2.27
C GLN A 106 -0.22 13.68 -2.75
N LEU A 107 0.59 14.20 -1.83
CA LEU A 107 2.00 14.53 -2.10
C LEU A 107 2.76 13.23 -2.36
N ALA A 108 3.38 13.11 -3.53
CA ALA A 108 4.35 12.05 -3.81
C ALA A 108 5.73 12.45 -3.27
N HIS A 109 6.28 13.57 -3.77
CA HIS A 109 7.54 14.16 -3.29
C HIS A 109 7.64 15.65 -3.64
N PHE A 110 8.59 16.35 -3.01
CA PHE A 110 8.90 17.74 -3.33
C PHE A 110 9.71 17.86 -4.62
N GLY A 111 9.50 18.93 -5.37
CA GLY A 111 10.08 19.16 -6.70
C GLY A 111 9.22 18.63 -7.84
N ASN A 112 9.76 18.73 -9.06
CA ASN A 112 9.12 18.25 -10.28
C ASN A 112 9.04 16.72 -10.30
N CYS A 113 7.96 16.17 -10.84
CA CYS A 113 7.82 14.73 -11.04
C CYS A 113 8.97 14.19 -11.89
N THR A 114 9.50 13.05 -11.49
CA THR A 114 10.49 12.31 -12.29
C THR A 114 9.84 11.87 -13.59
N VAL A 115 10.38 12.32 -14.73
CA VAL A 115 9.96 11.80 -16.04
C VAL A 115 10.48 10.38 -16.14
N LEU A 116 9.58 9.41 -16.09
CA LEU A 116 9.94 8.03 -16.34
C LEU A 116 10.39 7.91 -17.81
N PRO A 117 11.52 7.26 -18.10
CA PRO A 117 11.88 6.90 -19.46
C PRO A 117 10.69 6.22 -20.15
N ARG A 118 10.39 6.62 -21.38
CA ARG A 118 9.38 5.95 -22.20
C ARG A 118 9.69 4.45 -22.20
N MET A 119 8.66 3.60 -22.10
CA MET A 119 8.82 2.15 -22.13
C MET A 119 9.78 1.80 -23.28
N GLU A 120 10.95 1.24 -22.96
CA GLU A 120 11.73 0.52 -23.97
C GLU A 120 10.80 -0.61 -24.43
N THR A 121 10.15 -0.42 -25.58
CA THR A 121 9.30 -1.42 -26.21
C THR A 121 10.13 -2.49 -26.91
N ASP A 122 11.44 -2.27 -27.02
CA ASP A 122 12.42 -3.22 -27.54
C ASP A 122 13.06 -3.95 -26.36
N CYS A 123 12.42 -5.04 -25.95
CA CYS A 123 12.87 -5.83 -24.82
C CYS A 123 13.81 -6.94 -25.31
N PRO A 124 14.99 -7.13 -24.68
CA PRO A 124 15.90 -8.17 -25.10
C PRO A 124 15.32 -9.57 -24.84
N ASP A 125 15.19 -10.37 -25.88
CA ASP A 125 14.70 -11.76 -25.79
C ASP A 125 15.79 -12.72 -25.26
N ASN A 126 17.06 -12.43 -25.52
CA ASN A 126 18.19 -13.27 -25.11
C ASN A 126 19.32 -12.44 -24.46
N CYS A 127 19.87 -12.97 -23.37
CA CYS A 127 20.96 -12.40 -22.57
C CYS A 127 22.13 -13.38 -22.34
N ASP A 128 22.21 -14.49 -23.08
CA ASP A 128 23.25 -15.53 -22.89
C ASP A 128 24.68 -15.00 -23.06
N ASN A 129 24.87 -14.00 -23.92
CA ASN A 129 26.17 -13.37 -24.18
C ASN A 129 26.42 -12.10 -23.33
N ALA A 130 25.53 -11.78 -22.40
CA ALA A 130 25.67 -10.60 -21.57
C ALA A 130 26.78 -10.81 -20.52
N LEU A 131 27.57 -9.76 -20.30
CA LEU A 131 28.53 -9.73 -19.19
C LEU A 131 27.78 -9.85 -17.86
N GLU A 132 28.13 -10.84 -17.04
CA GLU A 132 27.59 -11.01 -15.69
C GLU A 132 28.18 -9.94 -14.76
N GLN A 133 27.52 -8.79 -14.74
CA GLN A 133 27.78 -7.70 -13.81
C GLN A 133 26.48 -7.41 -13.07
N PRO A 134 26.37 -7.76 -11.78
CA PRO A 134 25.12 -7.63 -11.06
C PRO A 134 24.71 -6.16 -10.95
N VAL A 135 23.44 -5.88 -11.23
CA VAL A 135 22.87 -4.53 -11.15
C VAL A 135 21.72 -4.49 -10.16
N CYS A 136 21.61 -3.39 -9.42
CA CYS A 136 20.49 -3.12 -8.54
C CYS A 136 19.39 -2.41 -9.32
N GLY A 137 18.18 -2.97 -9.38
CA GLY A 137 17.01 -2.35 -9.97
C GLY A 137 16.31 -1.38 -9.01
N SER A 138 15.59 -0.40 -9.56
CA SER A 138 14.78 0.56 -8.80
C SER A 138 13.60 -0.09 -8.05
N ASP A 139 13.30 -1.34 -8.35
CA ASP A 139 12.37 -2.22 -7.62
C ASP A 139 13.00 -2.88 -6.38
N GLY A 140 14.29 -2.64 -6.13
CA GLY A 140 15.07 -3.19 -5.03
C GLY A 140 15.60 -4.61 -5.26
N ASN A 141 15.40 -5.18 -6.46
CA ASN A 141 15.92 -6.50 -6.84
C ASN A 141 17.32 -6.38 -7.45
N VAL A 142 18.12 -7.43 -7.31
CA VAL A 142 19.43 -7.56 -7.97
C VAL A 142 19.32 -8.54 -9.12
N TYR A 143 19.77 -8.10 -10.28
CA TYR A 143 19.75 -8.85 -11.52
C TYR A 143 21.18 -9.24 -11.90
N LYS A 144 21.37 -10.41 -12.52
CA LYS A 144 22.71 -10.93 -12.87
C LYS A 144 23.43 -10.08 -13.94
N SER A 145 22.69 -9.31 -14.73
CA SER A 145 23.22 -8.36 -15.72
C SER A 145 22.19 -7.28 -16.04
N GLU A 146 22.65 -6.18 -16.65
CA GLU A 146 21.80 -5.11 -17.18
C GLU A 146 20.80 -5.65 -18.23
N CYS A 147 21.21 -6.63 -19.06
CA CYS A 147 20.31 -7.27 -20.02
C CYS A 147 19.16 -8.00 -19.32
N GLU A 148 19.46 -8.72 -18.25
CA GLU A 148 18.47 -9.50 -17.50
C GLU A 148 17.52 -8.63 -16.69
N LEU A 149 18.01 -7.49 -16.19
CA LEU A 149 17.13 -6.45 -15.65
C LEU A 149 16.11 -6.07 -16.72
N ARG A 150 16.56 -5.60 -17.90
CA ARG A 150 15.66 -5.14 -18.97
C ARG A 150 14.70 -6.22 -19.47
N LYS A 151 15.17 -7.47 -19.60
CA LYS A 151 14.37 -8.61 -20.03
C LYS A 151 13.27 -8.95 -19.02
N LEU A 152 13.61 -9.10 -17.75
CA LEU A 152 12.67 -9.54 -16.70
C LEU A 152 11.71 -8.43 -16.26
N THR A 153 12.15 -7.17 -16.37
CA THR A 153 11.34 -5.99 -15.98
C THR A 153 10.79 -5.24 -17.18
N CYS A 154 10.74 -5.88 -18.35
CA CYS A 154 10.21 -5.32 -19.58
C CYS A 154 8.82 -4.71 -19.33
N GLY A 155 8.65 -3.43 -19.67
CA GLY A 155 7.41 -2.69 -19.46
C GLY A 155 7.06 -2.37 -18.00
N GLN A 156 7.94 -2.66 -17.04
CA GLN A 156 7.74 -2.36 -15.62
C GLN A 156 8.45 -1.07 -15.16
N HIS A 157 9.16 -0.37 -16.06
CA HIS A 157 9.92 0.85 -15.78
C HIS A 157 10.97 0.71 -14.65
N VAL A 158 11.49 -0.50 -14.45
CA VAL A 158 12.61 -0.71 -13.54
C VAL A 158 13.89 -0.25 -14.23
N VAL A 159 14.69 0.54 -13.53
CA VAL A 159 15.97 1.10 -14.01
C VAL A 159 17.07 0.71 -13.05
N SER A 160 18.32 0.66 -13.52
CA SER A 160 19.45 0.45 -12.63
C SER A 160 19.67 1.66 -11.71
N VAL A 161 19.91 1.39 -10.43
CA VAL A 161 20.16 2.38 -9.37
C VAL A 161 21.39 1.98 -8.56
N SER A 162 21.85 2.87 -7.67
CA SER A 162 22.97 2.57 -6.76
C SER A 162 22.68 1.31 -5.93
N GLU A 163 23.68 0.44 -5.79
CA GLU A 163 23.65 -0.79 -4.97
C GLU A 163 23.14 -0.57 -3.54
N SER A 164 23.30 0.64 -3.00
CA SER A 164 22.77 1.04 -1.69
C SER A 164 21.26 0.89 -1.53
N HIS A 165 20.50 0.80 -2.63
CA HIS A 165 19.06 0.57 -2.66
C HIS A 165 18.68 -0.92 -2.61
N CYS A 166 19.61 -1.84 -2.93
CA CYS A 166 19.39 -3.28 -2.91
C CYS A 166 20.09 -3.96 -1.74
N ARG A 167 19.86 -3.46 -0.52
CA ARG A 167 20.53 -3.93 0.71
C ARG A 167 20.28 -5.40 1.05
N THR A 168 19.29 -6.04 0.44
CA THR A 168 18.96 -7.45 0.71
C THR A 168 20.09 -8.41 0.30
N THR A 169 21.07 -7.99 -0.51
CA THR A 169 22.27 -8.79 -0.80
C THR A 169 23.26 -8.89 0.36
N ALA A 170 23.23 -7.96 1.32
CA ALA A 170 24.18 -7.97 2.46
C ALA A 170 24.01 -9.20 3.37
N LEU A 171 22.79 -9.75 3.46
CA LEU A 171 22.44 -10.83 4.37
C LEU A 171 22.54 -12.24 3.76
N CYS A 172 22.91 -12.35 2.47
CA CYS A 172 22.95 -13.63 1.76
C CYS A 172 23.92 -14.63 2.39
N HIS A 173 25.01 -14.13 2.96
CA HIS A 173 26.07 -14.95 3.56
C HIS A 173 26.09 -14.87 5.09
N GLU A 174 25.12 -14.19 5.71
CA GLU A 174 25.06 -14.09 7.17
C GLU A 174 24.58 -15.39 7.84
N ARG A 175 25.08 -15.61 9.05
CA ARG A 175 24.63 -16.68 9.94
C ARG A 175 23.43 -16.15 10.73
N CYS A 176 22.24 -16.63 10.38
CA CYS A 176 21.03 -16.26 11.09
C CYS A 176 20.89 -17.00 12.41
N PRO A 177 20.40 -16.34 13.47
CA PRO A 177 20.04 -17.02 14.72
C PRO A 177 18.90 -18.00 14.47
N ASP A 178 18.91 -19.13 15.17
CA ASP A 178 17.87 -20.15 15.06
C ASP A 178 16.66 -19.89 15.99
N THR A 179 16.58 -18.68 16.54
CA THR A 179 15.48 -18.24 17.41
C THR A 179 14.20 -17.99 16.60
N PRO A 180 13.06 -18.59 16.97
CA PRO A 180 11.79 -18.34 16.30
C PRO A 180 11.27 -16.93 16.64
N ALA A 181 11.11 -16.11 15.61
CA ALA A 181 10.50 -14.79 15.64
C ALA A 181 9.71 -14.61 14.33
N PHE A 182 8.63 -15.38 14.18
CA PHE A 182 7.97 -15.58 12.89
C PHE A 182 7.55 -14.27 12.22
N VAL A 183 7.87 -14.15 10.94
CA VAL A 183 7.47 -13.01 10.10
C VAL A 183 6.67 -13.48 8.89
N CYS A 184 5.81 -12.61 8.39
CA CYS A 184 5.15 -12.80 7.10
C CYS A 184 5.91 -12.00 6.04
N GLY A 185 6.33 -12.67 4.99
CA GLY A 185 7.02 -12.07 3.85
C GLY A 185 6.07 -11.41 2.86
N SER A 186 6.58 -10.47 2.06
CA SER A 186 5.83 -9.81 0.98
C SER A 186 5.33 -10.78 -0.11
N ASP A 187 5.92 -11.97 -0.18
CA ASP A 187 5.53 -13.11 -1.01
C ASP A 187 4.35 -13.94 -0.42
N ASN A 188 3.82 -13.53 0.73
CA ASN A 188 2.78 -14.21 1.48
C ASN A 188 3.19 -15.58 2.05
N ARG A 189 4.48 -15.78 2.36
CA ARG A 189 4.99 -16.96 3.09
C ARG A 189 5.45 -16.59 4.50
N PHE A 190 5.37 -17.57 5.41
CA PHE A 190 5.93 -17.44 6.75
C PHE A 190 7.40 -17.80 6.75
N TYR A 191 8.18 -17.05 7.51
CA TYR A 191 9.59 -17.32 7.76
C TYR A 191 9.83 -17.39 9.25
N LYS A 192 10.77 -18.25 9.66
CA LYS A 192 11.09 -18.47 11.08
C LYS A 192 11.55 -17.20 11.78
N ASN A 193 12.30 -16.34 11.08
CA ASN A 193 12.63 -14.98 11.50
C ASN A 193 13.01 -14.11 10.28
N GLU A 194 13.13 -12.80 10.51
CA GLU A 194 13.46 -11.83 9.46
C GLU A 194 14.82 -12.10 8.79
N CYS A 195 15.81 -12.57 9.55
CA CYS A 195 17.12 -12.91 8.97
C CYS A 195 17.00 -14.05 7.96
N ILE A 196 16.32 -15.14 8.35
CA ILE A 196 16.07 -16.30 7.46
C ILE A 196 15.27 -15.86 6.23
N MET A 197 14.25 -15.01 6.40
CA MET A 197 13.48 -14.44 5.30
C MET A 197 14.37 -13.74 4.26
N LYS A 198 15.28 -12.87 4.70
CA LYS A 198 16.16 -12.12 3.80
C LYS A 198 17.24 -13.01 3.18
N LYS A 199 17.79 -13.96 3.94
CA LYS A 199 18.78 -14.92 3.46
C LYS A 199 18.24 -15.83 2.36
N GLU A 200 17.06 -16.41 2.55
CA GLU A 200 16.42 -17.29 1.56
C GLU A 200 15.99 -16.53 0.30
N ASN A 201 15.75 -15.22 0.41
CA ASN A 201 15.38 -14.34 -0.70
C ASN A 201 16.53 -13.39 -1.09
N CYS A 202 17.76 -13.90 -1.05
CA CYS A 202 18.95 -13.16 -1.47
C CYS A 202 18.75 -12.51 -2.86
N GLY A 203 19.15 -11.24 -2.98
CA GLY A 203 19.02 -10.49 -4.23
C GLY A 203 17.58 -10.11 -4.61
N LYS A 204 16.58 -10.40 -3.78
CA LYS A 204 15.20 -9.97 -4.00
C LYS A 204 14.80 -8.89 -3.00
N HIS A 205 13.92 -8.00 -3.41
CA HIS A 205 13.32 -7.00 -2.55
C HIS A 205 12.25 -7.65 -1.66
N MET A 206 12.71 -8.13 -0.50
CA MET A 206 11.89 -8.86 0.46
C MET A 206 11.74 -8.06 1.76
N TYR A 207 10.50 -7.86 2.19
CA TYR A 207 10.18 -7.09 3.40
C TYR A 207 9.09 -7.76 4.22
N VAL A 208 9.10 -7.50 5.53
CA VAL A 208 8.09 -7.99 6.45
C VAL A 208 6.78 -7.23 6.19
N VAL A 209 5.70 -7.98 6.05
CA VAL A 209 4.33 -7.46 5.95
C VAL A 209 3.50 -7.94 7.15
N PRO A 210 2.37 -7.28 7.47
CA PRO A 210 1.53 -7.71 8.58
C PRO A 210 1.13 -9.18 8.47
N LEU A 211 1.23 -9.94 9.57
CA LEU A 211 0.92 -11.37 9.63
C LEU A 211 -0.45 -11.72 9.05
N LYS A 212 -1.43 -10.80 9.19
CA LYS A 212 -2.78 -10.92 8.60
C LYS A 212 -2.75 -11.27 7.10
N ARG A 213 -1.74 -10.83 6.34
CA ARG A 213 -1.61 -11.11 4.90
C ARG A 213 -1.25 -12.58 4.61
N CYS A 214 -0.43 -13.21 5.45
CA CYS A 214 -0.17 -14.65 5.35
C CYS A 214 -1.32 -15.46 5.96
N LEU A 215 -1.89 -14.98 7.06
CA LEU A 215 -3.03 -15.62 7.73
C LEU A 215 -4.31 -15.60 6.88
N SER A 216 -4.46 -14.67 5.93
CA SER A 216 -5.65 -14.63 5.06
C SER A 216 -5.77 -15.82 4.11
N ARG A 217 -4.69 -16.60 3.89
CA ARG A 217 -4.75 -17.88 3.15
C ARG A 217 -5.37 -19.00 4.00
N PHE A 218 -5.38 -18.85 5.31
CA PHE A 218 -6.06 -19.77 6.21
C PHE A 218 -7.53 -19.39 6.23
N GLN A 219 -8.34 -20.14 5.49
CA GLN A 219 -9.79 -20.13 5.71
C GLN A 219 -10.07 -20.87 7.01
N TYR A 220 -10.14 -20.13 8.10
CA TYR A 220 -10.59 -20.70 9.34
C TYR A 220 -12.06 -21.10 9.19
N SER A 221 -12.35 -22.39 9.35
CA SER A 221 -13.72 -22.88 9.38
C SER A 221 -14.36 -22.60 10.75
N GLY A 222 -15.61 -22.14 10.73
CA GLY A 222 -16.35 -21.81 11.95
C GLY A 222 -15.72 -20.64 12.72
N CYS A 223 -15.38 -20.88 13.99
CA CYS A 223 -14.91 -19.86 14.92
C CYS A 223 -13.44 -20.02 15.32
N ALA A 224 -12.70 -20.90 14.64
CA ALA A 224 -11.26 -21.01 14.85
C ALA A 224 -10.58 -19.69 14.43
N ARG A 225 -9.68 -19.16 15.26
CA ARG A 225 -8.86 -17.99 14.94
C ARG A 225 -7.50 -18.17 15.59
N VAL A 226 -6.44 -17.65 14.96
CA VAL A 226 -5.13 -17.53 15.61
C VAL A 226 -5.13 -16.20 16.35
N CYS A 227 -5.15 -16.25 17.68
CA CYS A 227 -5.05 -15.06 18.51
C CYS A 227 -3.61 -14.85 18.99
N PRO A 228 -3.11 -13.59 19.00
CA PRO A 228 -1.81 -13.28 19.57
C PRO A 228 -1.75 -13.70 21.06
N PRO A 229 -0.62 -14.26 21.55
CA PRO A 229 -0.48 -14.70 22.94
C PRO A 229 -0.31 -13.54 23.94
N GLU A 230 -0.11 -12.31 23.46
CA GLU A 230 0.03 -11.12 24.27
C GLU A 230 -1.23 -10.85 25.09
N TYR A 231 -1.02 -10.54 26.38
CA TYR A 231 -2.08 -10.25 27.33
C TYR A 231 -2.36 -8.74 27.36
N ASP A 232 -3.34 -8.32 26.55
CA ASP A 232 -3.84 -6.95 26.43
C ASP A 232 -5.34 -6.96 26.80
N PRO A 233 -5.70 -7.01 28.10
CA PRO A 233 -7.05 -7.33 28.53
C PRO A 233 -8.06 -6.29 28.05
N VAL A 234 -9.26 -6.77 27.71
CA VAL A 234 -10.40 -5.94 27.33
C VAL A 234 -11.64 -6.34 28.10
N CYS A 235 -12.44 -5.35 28.51
CA CYS A 235 -13.73 -5.58 29.14
C CYS A 235 -14.83 -5.62 28.09
N GLY A 236 -15.64 -6.68 28.10
CA GLY A 236 -16.84 -6.81 27.28
C GLY A 236 -18.06 -6.11 27.91
N THR A 237 -19.07 -5.86 27.07
CA THR A 237 -20.41 -5.39 27.49
C THR A 237 -21.19 -6.41 28.33
N ASP A 238 -20.68 -7.64 28.47
CA ASP A 238 -21.20 -8.67 29.37
C ASP A 238 -20.46 -8.72 30.72
N ASP A 239 -19.68 -7.67 31.02
CA ASP A 239 -18.87 -7.51 32.23
C ASP A 239 -17.85 -8.65 32.45
N LYS A 240 -17.43 -9.32 31.36
CA LYS A 240 -16.32 -10.27 31.36
C LYS A 240 -15.05 -9.68 30.78
N THR A 241 -13.93 -10.00 31.42
CA THR A 241 -12.59 -9.69 30.91
C THR A 241 -12.14 -10.76 29.93
N TYR A 242 -11.65 -10.35 28.76
CA TYR A 242 -11.05 -11.20 27.75
C TYR A 242 -9.55 -10.88 27.64
N SER A 243 -8.71 -11.90 27.42
CA SER A 243 -7.24 -11.75 27.39
C SER A 243 -6.74 -10.76 26.34
N ASN A 244 -7.46 -10.65 25.21
CA ASN A 244 -7.31 -9.60 24.21
C ASN A 244 -8.56 -9.53 23.31
N ASN A 245 -8.63 -8.52 22.45
CA ASN A 245 -9.76 -8.31 21.54
C ASN A 245 -9.99 -9.51 20.59
N CYS A 246 -8.94 -10.23 20.20
CA CYS A 246 -9.09 -11.43 19.38
C CYS A 246 -9.87 -12.53 20.11
N PHE A 247 -9.56 -12.78 21.39
CA PHE A 247 -10.28 -13.76 22.20
C PHE A 247 -11.74 -13.36 22.46
N LEU A 248 -12.04 -12.07 22.61
CA LEU A 248 -13.42 -11.56 22.70
C LEU A 248 -14.21 -11.90 21.43
N GLU A 249 -13.67 -11.58 20.26
CA GLU A 249 -14.33 -11.88 18.98
C GLU A 249 -14.47 -13.39 18.72
N MET A 250 -13.47 -14.18 19.14
CA MET A 250 -13.50 -15.63 19.04
C MET A 250 -14.61 -16.23 19.89
N GLU A 251 -14.76 -15.77 21.14
CA GLU A 251 -15.83 -16.23 22.04
C GLU A 251 -17.22 -15.81 21.57
N ASN A 252 -17.37 -14.58 21.06
CA ASN A 252 -18.61 -14.14 20.41
C ASN A 252 -19.04 -15.08 19.29
N CYS A 253 -18.09 -15.47 18.44
CA CYS A 253 -18.36 -16.44 17.38
C CYS A 253 -18.76 -17.80 17.96
N ARG A 254 -17.95 -18.36 18.88
CA ARG A 254 -18.18 -19.71 19.45
C ARG A 254 -19.52 -19.81 20.18
N SER A 255 -19.86 -18.78 20.95
CA SER A 255 -21.05 -18.72 21.78
C SER A 255 -22.27 -18.12 21.06
N ARG A 256 -22.12 -17.65 19.82
CA ARG A 256 -23.14 -16.90 19.06
C ARG A 256 -23.71 -15.71 19.86
N ARG A 257 -22.83 -15.00 20.57
CA ARG A 257 -23.16 -13.80 21.36
C ARG A 257 -22.66 -12.54 20.65
N LEU A 258 -23.24 -11.40 20.99
CA LEU A 258 -22.89 -10.08 20.46
C LEU A 258 -22.34 -9.20 21.59
N VAL A 259 -21.28 -9.67 22.27
CA VAL A 259 -20.58 -8.87 23.29
C VAL A 259 -19.72 -7.84 22.58
N GLN A 260 -20.06 -6.57 22.71
CA GLN A 260 -19.21 -5.48 22.20
C GLN A 260 -18.12 -5.14 23.22
N PHE A 261 -17.04 -4.53 22.72
CA PHE A 261 -15.99 -3.94 23.55
C PHE A 261 -16.55 -2.78 24.39
N LYS A 262 -16.25 -2.76 25.69
CA LYS A 262 -16.65 -1.72 26.64
C LYS A 262 -15.51 -0.75 26.95
N HIS A 263 -14.35 -1.25 27.40
CA HIS A 263 -13.14 -0.46 27.63
C HIS A 263 -11.88 -1.34 27.63
N LEU A 264 -10.70 -0.69 27.52
CA LEU A 264 -9.39 -1.32 27.70
C LEU A 264 -9.17 -1.66 29.17
N GLY A 265 -8.41 -2.72 29.44
CA GLY A 265 -8.17 -3.21 30.80
C GLY A 265 -9.17 -4.28 31.23
N THR A 266 -9.03 -4.73 32.47
CA THR A 266 -9.94 -5.72 33.07
C THR A 266 -11.26 -5.05 33.50
N CYS A 267 -12.38 -5.78 33.54
CA CYS A 267 -13.66 -5.21 34.00
C CYS A 267 -13.66 -4.78 35.48
N THR A 268 -12.66 -5.23 36.25
CA THR A 268 -12.45 -4.86 37.65
C THR A 268 -11.63 -3.58 37.83
N GLU A 269 -10.92 -3.14 36.79
CA GLU A 269 -10.19 -1.88 36.86
C GLU A 269 -11.17 -0.71 36.79
N PRO A 270 -10.99 0.34 37.63
CA PRO A 270 -11.76 1.55 37.47
C PRO A 270 -11.53 2.07 36.06
N ILE A 271 -12.61 2.45 35.36
CA ILE A 271 -12.53 3.10 34.06
C ILE A 271 -11.72 4.37 34.31
N ALA A 272 -10.43 4.33 33.99
CA ALA A 272 -9.60 5.51 34.04
C ALA A 272 -10.28 6.52 33.12
N GLU A 273 -10.74 7.62 33.71
CA GLU A 273 -11.26 8.76 32.96
C GLU A 273 -10.35 8.98 31.76
N GLU A 274 -10.96 9.22 30.59
CA GLU A 274 -10.28 9.42 29.31
C GLU A 274 -8.92 10.10 29.52
N PRO A 275 -7.81 9.55 29.00
CA PRO A 275 -6.52 10.18 29.15
C PRO A 275 -6.63 11.60 28.58
N LYS A 276 -6.61 12.60 29.46
CA LYS A 276 -6.51 14.00 29.08
C LYS A 276 -5.22 14.10 28.28
N ASN A 277 -5.37 14.30 26.97
CA ASN A 277 -4.27 14.43 26.05
C ASN A 277 -3.55 15.74 26.39
N TYR A 278 -2.50 15.69 27.22
CA TYR A 278 -1.66 16.84 27.55
C TYR A 278 -0.57 17.08 26.49
N LEU A 279 -0.85 16.76 25.23
CA LEU A 279 -0.05 17.22 24.11
C LEU A 279 -0.77 18.40 23.48
N TYR A 280 -0.03 19.51 23.37
CA TYR A 280 -0.39 20.83 22.83
C TYR A 280 -1.00 21.81 23.86
N ARG A 281 -0.11 22.63 24.42
CA ARG A 281 -0.41 24.01 24.79
C ARG A 281 0.09 24.91 23.67
#